data_AF-A0A0F8VUM6-F1
#
_entry.id   AF-A0A0F8VUM6-F1
#
_cell.length_a   1.000
_cell.length_b   1.000
_cell.length_c   1.000
_cell.angle_alpha   90.00
_cell.angle_beta   90.00
_cell.angle_gamma   90.00
#
_symmetry.space_group_name_H-M   'P 1'
#
loop_
_entity.id
_entity.type
_entity.pdbx_description
1 polymer ?
#
loop_
_entity_poly.entity_id
_entity_poly.type
_entity_poly.pdbx_seq_one_letter_code
_entity_poly.pdbx_strand_id
1 'polypeptide(L)'
;MSRYTKQHYEDVARLLKDYALPVSLINRFADLFAADNPPSSRCWNCGDSKEAAGAICTRPNEGHRFGGFDRKQFLAACGLEPDTIPIDEASEAVEPPHRYG
;
A
#
# COMPACT_ATOMS: atom_id res chain seq x y z
N MET A 1 13.81 10.31 1.94
CA MET A 1 13.85 9.21 2.93
C MET A 1 12.52 9.23 3.65
N SER A 2 11.93 8.05 3.88
CA SER A 2 10.70 7.94 4.69
C SER A 2 10.95 8.43 6.11
N ARG A 3 9.95 9.05 6.72
CA ARG A 3 9.96 9.38 8.16
C ARG A 3 9.77 8.14 9.02
N TYR A 4 9.23 7.07 8.43
CA TYR A 4 8.87 5.84 9.12
C TYR A 4 9.78 4.67 8.73
N THR A 5 10.13 3.85 9.71
CA THR A 5 10.86 2.60 9.49
C THR A 5 9.88 1.51 9.06
N LYS A 6 10.42 0.39 8.53
CA LYS A 6 9.61 -0.80 8.25
C LYS A 6 8.85 -1.27 9.50
N GLN A 7 9.51 -1.25 10.66
CA GLN A 7 8.91 -1.66 11.92
C GLN A 7 7.70 -0.80 12.28
N HIS A 8 7.76 0.52 12.04
CA HIS A 8 6.61 1.39 12.30
C HIS A 8 5.38 0.99 11.48
N TYR A 9 5.54 0.66 10.20
CA TYR A 9 4.43 0.21 9.37
C TYR A 9 3.84 -1.11 9.87
N GLU A 10 4.68 -2.06 10.27
CA GLU A 10 4.26 -3.34 10.84
C GLU A 10 3.53 -3.18 12.17
N ASP A 11 4.00 -2.29 13.05
CA ASP A 11 3.36 -1.98 14.33
C ASP A 11 1.99 -1.36 14.12
N VAL A 12 1.88 -0.39 13.21
CA VAL A 12 0.59 0.21 12.85
C VAL A 12 -0.34 -0.85 12.27
N ALA A 13 0.12 -1.71 11.36
CA ALA A 13 -0.72 -2.75 10.77
C ALA A 13 -1.30 -3.71 11.83
N ARG A 14 -0.49 -4.10 12.83
CA ARG A 14 -0.95 -4.90 13.97
C ARG A 14 -2.02 -4.18 14.78
N LEU A 15 -1.79 -2.91 15.13
CA LEU A 15 -2.79 -2.12 15.86
C LEU A 15 -4.10 -2.00 15.09
N LEU A 16 -4.03 -1.66 13.79
CA LEU A 16 -5.23 -1.53 12.95
C LEU A 16 -6.04 -2.83 12.89
N LYS A 17 -5.35 -3.98 12.83
CA LYS A 17 -5.96 -5.31 12.88
C LYS A 17 -6.60 -5.60 14.24
N ASP A 18 -5.89 -5.35 15.34
CA ASP A 18 -6.36 -5.64 16.70
C ASP A 18 -7.61 -4.82 17.05
N TYR A 19 -7.70 -3.58 16.56
CA TYR A 19 -8.87 -2.73 16.73
C TYR A 19 -10.00 -2.98 15.71
N ALA A 20 -9.83 -3.93 14.78
CA ALA A 20 -10.79 -4.26 13.73
C ALA A 20 -11.34 -3.01 13.00
N LEU A 21 -10.44 -2.07 12.67
CA LEU A 21 -10.84 -0.80 12.07
C LEU A 21 -11.42 -1.00 10.66
N PRO A 22 -12.30 -0.09 10.20
CA PRO A 22 -12.90 -0.21 8.87
C PRO A 22 -11.84 -0.20 7.76
N VAL A 23 -12.04 -1.05 6.75
CA VAL A 23 -11.16 -1.22 5.58
C VAL A 23 -10.85 0.12 4.89
N SER A 24 -11.82 1.03 4.84
CA SER A 24 -11.65 2.37 4.25
C SER A 24 -10.60 3.22 4.99
N LEU A 25 -10.50 3.10 6.32
CA LEU A 25 -9.49 3.79 7.12
C LEU A 25 -8.10 3.16 6.92
N ILE A 26 -8.03 1.83 6.90
CA ILE A 26 -6.78 1.09 6.63
C ILE A 26 -6.20 1.49 5.27
N ASN A 27 -7.04 1.59 4.23
CA ASN A 27 -6.62 2.05 2.91
C ASN A 27 -6.07 3.49 2.94
N ARG A 28 -6.73 4.41 3.66
CA ARG A 28 -6.23 5.80 3.80
C ARG A 28 -4.85 5.87 4.47
N PHE A 29 -4.59 5.04 5.48
CA PHE A 29 -3.25 4.95 6.07
C PHE A 29 -2.23 4.42 5.07
N ALA A 30 -2.57 3.38 4.32
CA ALA A 30 -1.71 2.84 3.28
C ALA A 30 -1.36 3.90 2.21
N ASP A 31 -2.32 4.72 1.83
CA ASP A 31 -2.11 5.81 0.85
C ASP A 31 -1.23 6.93 1.44
N LEU A 32 -1.39 7.28 2.72
CA LEU A 32 -0.52 8.24 3.41
C LEU A 32 0.94 7.73 3.51
N PHE A 33 1.13 6.45 3.81
CA PHE A 33 2.46 5.86 3.86
C PHE A 33 3.12 5.75 2.48
N ALA A 34 2.34 5.48 1.43
CA ALA A 34 2.81 5.55 0.05
C ALA A 34 3.23 6.96 -0.35
N ALA A 35 2.51 7.99 0.09
CA ALA A 35 2.85 9.39 -0.17
C ALA A 35 4.14 9.84 0.54
N ASP A 36 4.38 9.40 1.78
CA ASP A 36 5.61 9.72 2.53
C ASP A 36 6.83 8.94 2.00
N ASN A 37 6.61 7.70 1.57
CA ASN A 37 7.66 6.82 1.06
C ASN A 37 7.31 6.34 -0.36
N PRO A 38 7.38 7.24 -1.37
CA PRO A 38 7.06 6.89 -2.73
C PRO A 38 8.08 5.89 -3.29
N PRO A 39 7.67 5.03 -4.24
CA PRO A 39 8.59 4.14 -4.93
C PRO A 39 9.71 4.94 -5.59
N SER A 40 10.96 4.53 -5.34
CA SER A 40 12.12 5.19 -5.94
C SER A 40 12.53 4.48 -7.23
N SER A 41 12.77 5.26 -8.29
CA SER A 41 13.43 4.77 -9.50
C SER A 41 14.93 4.55 -9.31
N ARG A 42 15.50 5.10 -8.23
CA ARG A 42 16.92 5.00 -7.88
C ARG A 42 17.16 4.16 -6.63
N CYS A 43 18.24 3.40 -6.64
CA CYS A 43 18.70 2.63 -5.50
C CYS A 43 19.16 3.59 -4.38
N TRP A 44 18.72 3.33 -3.15
CA TRP A 44 19.13 4.13 -1.98
C TRP A 44 20.59 3.89 -1.58
N ASN A 45 21.17 2.75 -1.96
CA ASN A 45 22.53 2.37 -1.59
C ASN A 45 23.59 2.92 -2.56
N CYS A 46 23.32 2.90 -3.87
CA CYS A 46 24.29 3.31 -4.90
C CYS A 46 23.81 4.44 -5.83
N GLY A 47 22.51 4.78 -5.83
CA GLY A 47 21.95 5.84 -6.69
C GLY A 47 21.62 5.41 -8.12
N ASP A 48 21.95 4.17 -8.52
CA ASP A 48 21.66 3.62 -9.85
C ASP A 48 20.16 3.48 -10.09
N SER A 49 19.74 3.62 -11.35
CA SER A 49 18.33 3.44 -11.70
C SER A 49 17.93 1.97 -11.78
N LYS A 50 16.64 1.70 -11.66
CA LYS A 50 16.06 0.35 -11.90
C LYS A 50 16.37 -0.17 -13.30
N GLU A 51 16.54 0.69 -14.31
CA GLU A 51 16.84 0.24 -15.67
C GLU A 51 18.29 -0.25 -15.83
N ALA A 52 19.20 0.14 -14.93
CA ALA A 52 20.57 -0.36 -14.88
C ALA A 52 20.66 -1.76 -14.20
N ALA A 53 19.64 -2.60 -14.39
CA ALA A 53 19.37 -3.86 -13.67
C ALA A 53 20.46 -4.96 -13.76
N GLY A 54 21.61 -4.69 -14.38
CA GLY A 54 22.77 -5.57 -14.42
C GLY A 54 23.97 -5.13 -13.56
N ALA A 55 23.93 -3.93 -12.98
CA ALA A 55 25.02 -3.43 -12.14
C ALA A 55 24.93 -4.05 -10.74
N ILE A 56 26.05 -4.56 -10.21
CA ILE A 56 26.13 -4.96 -8.80
C ILE A 56 26.04 -3.69 -7.97
N CYS A 57 25.10 -3.64 -7.02
CA CYS A 57 25.03 -2.56 -6.04
C CYS A 57 26.40 -2.43 -5.36
N THR A 58 26.97 -1.23 -5.35
CA THR A 58 28.34 -0.98 -4.86
C THR A 58 28.55 -1.28 -3.37
N ARG A 59 27.49 -1.61 -2.62
CA ARG A 59 27.59 -2.14 -1.26
C ARG A 59 27.70 -3.68 -1.27
N PRO A 60 28.73 -4.26 -0.65
CA PRO A 60 28.85 -5.72 -0.58
C PRO A 60 27.65 -6.31 0.18
N ASN A 61 27.03 -7.34 -0.41
CA ASN A 61 25.99 -8.22 0.17
C ASN A 61 24.58 -7.66 0.35
N GLU A 62 24.32 -6.41 -0.05
CA GLU A 62 22.96 -5.85 -0.08
C GLU A 62 22.65 -5.45 -1.53
N GLY A 63 21.86 -6.28 -2.23
CA GLY A 63 21.38 -5.97 -3.58
C GLY A 63 20.68 -4.60 -3.65
N HIS A 64 20.29 -4.18 -4.86
CA HIS A 64 19.67 -2.87 -5.03
C HIS A 64 18.42 -2.71 -4.16
N ARG A 65 18.42 -1.67 -3.32
CA ARG A 65 17.27 -1.31 -2.50
C ARG A 65 16.61 -0.10 -3.10
N PHE A 66 15.55 -0.34 -3.85
CA PHE A 66 14.69 0.70 -4.34
C PHE A 66 13.68 1.04 -3.26
N GLY A 67 13.66 2.31 -2.87
CA GLY A 67 12.68 2.82 -1.92
C GLY A 67 11.23 2.53 -2.28
N GLY A 68 10.37 2.74 -1.30
CA GLY A 68 8.93 2.61 -1.46
C GLY A 68 8.29 1.93 -0.27
N PHE A 69 7.06 2.35 0.03
CA PHE A 69 6.16 1.64 0.91
C PHE A 69 5.49 0.50 0.15
N ASP A 70 5.58 -0.73 0.68
CA ASP A 70 4.90 -1.89 0.11
C ASP A 70 3.45 -1.94 0.61
N ARG A 71 2.56 -1.31 -0.16
CA ARG A 71 1.13 -1.28 0.12
C ARG A 71 0.53 -2.67 0.27
N LYS A 72 0.93 -3.63 -0.56
CA LYS A 72 0.37 -4.99 -0.54
C LYS A 72 0.76 -5.71 0.74
N GLN A 73 2.04 -5.64 1.12
CA GLN A 73 2.51 -6.23 2.37
C GLN A 73 1.83 -5.61 3.59
N PHE A 74 1.63 -4.29 3.61
CA PHE A 74 0.95 -3.62 4.71
C PHE A 74 -0.52 -4.05 4.86
N LEU A 75 -1.27 -4.12 3.76
CA LEU A 75 -2.67 -4.55 3.79
C LEU A 75 -2.81 -6.01 4.26
N ALA A 76 -1.93 -6.89 3.79
CA ALA A 76 -1.86 -8.27 4.25
C ALA A 76 -1.57 -8.35 5.77
N ALA A 77 -0.66 -7.50 6.28
CA ALA A 77 -0.38 -7.42 7.72
C ALA A 77 -1.58 -6.90 8.52
N CYS A 78 -2.43 -6.08 7.92
CA CYS A 78 -3.72 -5.65 8.50
C CYS A 78 -4.79 -6.77 8.47
N GLY A 79 -4.50 -7.92 7.88
CA GLY A 79 -5.46 -9.02 7.70
C GLY A 79 -6.40 -8.84 6.51
N LEU A 80 -6.10 -7.93 5.58
CA LEU A 80 -6.85 -7.75 4.35
C LEU A 80 -6.23 -8.60 3.26
N GLU A 81 -7.05 -9.44 2.63
CA GLU A 81 -6.60 -10.16 1.44
C GLU A 81 -6.46 -9.17 0.28
N PRO A 82 -5.41 -9.28 -0.54
CA PRO A 82 -5.15 -8.34 -1.63
C PRO A 82 -6.26 -8.30 -2.70
N ASP A 83 -7.20 -9.25 -2.68
CA ASP A 83 -8.25 -9.43 -3.70
C ASP A 83 -9.69 -9.35 -3.17
N THR A 84 -9.94 -8.97 -1.91
CA THR A 84 -11.30 -8.73 -1.40
C THR A 84 -11.61 -7.24 -1.33
N ILE A 85 -11.70 -6.60 -2.50
CA ILE A 85 -12.63 -5.47 -2.62
C ILE A 85 -14.01 -6.11 -2.72
N PRO A 86 -14.91 -5.97 -1.73
CA PRO A 86 -16.32 -6.21 -1.98
C PRO A 86 -16.73 -5.17 -3.03
N ILE A 87 -16.96 -5.64 -4.25
CA ILE A 87 -17.74 -4.96 -5.27
C ILE A 87 -19.21 -5.01 -4.85
N ASP A 88 -19.56 -4.29 -3.78
CA ASP A 88 -20.93 -3.89 -3.48
C ASP A 88 -20.83 -2.37 -3.26
N GLU A 89 -21.46 -1.46 -4.00
CA GLU A 89 -22.81 -1.45 -4.56
C GLU A 89 -22.79 -0.75 -5.93
N ALA A 90 -22.90 -1.49 -7.02
CA ALA A 90 -23.36 -0.91 -8.28
C ALA A 90 -24.89 -0.79 -8.21
N SER A 91 -25.36 0.39 -7.82
CA SER A 91 -26.63 0.99 -8.25
C SER A 91 -27.86 0.06 -8.26
N GLU A 92 -28.51 -0.07 -7.11
CA GLU A 92 -29.94 -0.40 -7.10
C GLU A 92 -30.71 0.85 -7.56
N ALA A 93 -30.97 0.91 -8.86
CA ALA A 93 -31.90 1.89 -9.42
C ALA A 93 -33.31 1.51 -8.95
N VAL A 94 -33.77 2.16 -7.87
CA VAL A 94 -35.19 2.16 -7.50
C VAL A 94 -35.93 2.93 -8.60
N GLU A 95 -36.57 2.22 -9.54
CA GLU A 95 -37.51 2.82 -10.47
C GLU A 95 -38.68 3.43 -9.68
N PRO A 96 -39.07 4.69 -9.95
CA PRO A 96 -40.25 5.27 -9.34
C PRO A 96 -41.51 4.59 -9.92
N PRO A 97 -42.55 4.33 -9.11
CA PRO A 97 -43.77 3.73 -9.61
C PRO A 97 -44.43 4.70 -10.59
N HIS A 98 -44.56 4.26 -11.84
CA HIS A 98 -45.40 4.90 -12.85
C HIS A 98 -46.81 5.04 -12.28
N ARG A 99 -47.18 6.27 -11.90
CA ARG A 99 -48.58 6.61 -11.65
C ARG A 99 -49.31 6.62 -12.98
N TYR A 100 -50.36 5.81 -13.05
CA TYR A 100 -51.38 5.82 -14.08
C TYR A 100 -51.90 7.25 -14.32
N GLY A 101 -52.08 7.59 -15.59
CA GLY A 101 -52.79 8.76 -16.12
C GLY A 101 -53.16 8.50 -17.57
#